data_AF-A0A537I9V8-F1
#
_entry.id   AF-A0A537I9V8-F1
#
_cell.length_a   1.000
_cell.length_b   1.000
_cell.length_c   1.000
_cell.angle_alpha   90.00
_cell.angle_beta   90.00
_cell.angle_gamma   90.00
#
_symmetry.space_group_name_H-M   'P 1'
#
loop_
_entity.id
_entity.type
_entity.pdbx_description
1 polymer ?
#
loop_
_entity_poly.entity_id
_entity_poly.type
_entity_poly.pdbx_seq_one_letter_code
_entity_poly.pdbx_strand_id
1 'polypeptide(L)'
;DIDADHLDTPCKPSHDRWKCKGCGTVGNGGAPKICPKCKNDRMEEQTWLCERCLRQAKEETTKLLEILYSDLGVEPSNLRLFFSGHRGYHVHVYSTQLQVIGEEERREIASYVLGQALDPQLHELVEVNVGGVRVIEGPQLGQPGWRGRMVAGIYDVLGEEGERLGLSPAQVKTIKTQDRDEFFKRPFWSSVKGFGLSTWKTLSVKAVDRRSAKIDTVVTTDVHRLIRLPGTLNGHTGLLTMQVPRERLDEFDPFRDSLAFHGEMRVRVKDAPQFQLAERQFGPYLNEEVELPSYAAMLLLCKHRAEPVM
;
A
#
# COMPACT_ATOMS: atom_id res chain seq x y z
N ASP A 1 7.08 6.75 3.90
CA ASP A 1 6.02 6.29 4.81
C ASP A 1 4.98 5.54 4.00
N ILE A 2 4.45 4.43 4.52
CA ILE A 2 3.37 3.65 3.91
C ILE A 2 2.19 3.74 4.87
N ASP A 3 1.09 4.36 4.45
CA ASP A 3 -0.14 4.44 5.23
C ASP A 3 -1.30 3.80 4.45
N ALA A 4 -1.98 2.82 5.06
CA ALA A 4 -3.15 2.20 4.45
C ALA A 4 -4.30 3.20 4.19
N ASP A 5 -4.31 4.36 4.83
CA ASP A 5 -5.24 5.44 4.49
C ASP A 5 -5.07 5.96 3.08
N HIS A 6 -3.86 5.93 2.53
CA HIS A 6 -3.57 6.35 1.17
C HIS A 6 -3.70 5.21 0.15
N LEU A 7 -3.97 3.97 0.60
CA LEU A 7 -4.17 2.81 -0.26
C LEU A 7 -5.66 2.63 -0.59
N ASP A 8 -6.01 2.40 -1.85
CA ASP A 8 -7.40 2.11 -2.24
C ASP A 8 -7.74 0.63 -1.97
N THR A 9 -7.97 0.31 -0.70
CA THR A 9 -8.20 -1.07 -0.28
C THR A 9 -9.70 -1.42 -0.41
N PRO A 10 -10.06 -2.59 -0.97
CA PRO A 10 -11.46 -2.96 -1.23
C PRO A 10 -12.27 -3.20 0.05
N CYS A 11 -11.61 -3.27 1.22
CA CYS A 11 -12.28 -3.39 2.51
C CYS A 11 -12.69 -2.04 3.12
N LYS A 12 -12.17 -0.90 2.65
CA LYS A 12 -12.56 0.41 3.22
C LYS A 12 -14.08 0.61 3.29
N PRO A 13 -14.87 0.30 2.23
CA PRO A 13 -16.33 0.47 2.29
C PRO A 13 -17.04 -0.37 3.36
N SER A 14 -16.41 -1.43 3.90
CA SER A 14 -17.02 -2.25 4.95
C SER A 14 -16.78 -1.73 6.36
N HIS A 15 -15.79 -0.86 6.58
CA HIS A 15 -15.37 -0.47 7.92
C HIS A 15 -15.10 1.02 8.13
N ASP A 16 -14.76 1.76 7.07
CA ASP A 16 -14.58 3.21 7.14
C ASP A 16 -15.91 3.92 6.87
N ARG A 17 -16.11 5.04 7.56
CA ARG A 17 -17.26 5.92 7.38
C ARG A 17 -16.81 7.37 7.39
N TRP A 18 -17.58 8.21 6.74
CA TRP A 18 -17.41 9.65 6.79
C TRP A 18 -18.74 10.35 7.00
N LYS A 19 -18.68 11.53 7.62
CA LYS A 19 -19.82 12.41 7.85
C LYS A 19 -19.45 13.83 7.44
N CYS A 20 -20.25 14.44 6.58
CA CYS A 20 -20.07 15.83 6.20
C CYS A 20 -20.41 16.74 7.38
N LYS A 21 -19.46 17.60 7.78
CA LYS A 21 -19.67 18.56 8.88
C LYS A 21 -20.64 19.69 8.52
N GLY A 22 -20.93 19.89 7.23
CA GLY A 22 -21.85 20.95 6.75
C GLY A 22 -23.31 20.54 6.76
N CYS A 23 -23.62 19.36 6.21
CA CYS A 23 -25.02 18.93 6.01
C CYS A 23 -25.35 17.59 6.69
N GLY A 24 -24.41 16.99 7.43
CA GLY A 24 -24.60 15.72 8.13
C GLY A 24 -24.71 14.48 7.25
N THR A 25 -24.53 14.61 5.92
CA THR A 25 -24.55 13.44 5.01
C THR A 25 -23.47 12.45 5.39
N VAL A 26 -23.82 11.17 5.46
CA VAL A 26 -22.90 10.07 5.76
C VAL A 26 -22.63 9.23 4.52
N GLY A 27 -21.46 8.60 4.49
CA GLY A 27 -21.12 7.59 3.50
C GLY A 27 -20.14 6.57 4.07
N ASN A 28 -19.96 5.47 3.34
CA ASN A 28 -19.01 4.41 3.67
C ASN A 28 -17.74 4.55 2.81
N GLY A 29 -16.62 4.03 3.31
CA GLY A 29 -15.30 4.13 2.68
C GLY A 29 -14.56 5.42 3.02
N GLY A 30 -13.51 5.73 2.26
CA GLY A 30 -12.74 6.96 2.42
C GLY A 30 -13.58 8.20 2.15
N ALA A 31 -13.31 9.30 2.85
CA ALA A 31 -14.06 10.52 2.65
C ALA A 31 -13.79 11.14 1.27
N PRO A 32 -14.83 11.64 0.59
CA PRO A 32 -14.63 12.40 -0.64
C PRO A 32 -14.06 13.78 -0.31
N LYS A 33 -13.23 14.32 -1.21
CA LYS A 33 -12.68 15.69 -1.10
C LYS A 33 -13.78 16.75 -0.98
N ILE A 34 -14.94 16.51 -1.59
CA ILE A 34 -16.08 17.42 -1.63
C ILE A 34 -17.36 16.63 -1.37
N CYS A 35 -18.24 17.17 -0.53
CA CYS A 35 -19.52 16.55 -0.21
C CYS A 35 -20.38 16.41 -1.48
N PRO A 36 -20.86 15.20 -1.79
CA PRO A 36 -21.71 14.99 -2.97
C PRO A 36 -23.02 15.78 -2.87
N LYS A 37 -23.53 16.03 -1.65
CA LYS A 37 -24.81 16.71 -1.40
C LYS A 37 -24.69 18.23 -1.31
N CYS A 38 -23.78 18.76 -0.48
CA CYS A 38 -23.74 20.20 -0.16
C CYS A 38 -22.47 20.92 -0.64
N LYS A 39 -21.55 20.22 -1.31
CA LYS A 39 -20.27 20.76 -1.80
C LYS A 39 -19.33 21.33 -0.74
N ASN A 40 -19.61 21.15 0.55
CA ASN A 40 -18.66 21.41 1.62
C ASN A 40 -17.43 20.49 1.53
N ASP A 41 -16.27 20.97 1.94
CA ASP A 41 -14.98 20.25 1.93
C ASP A 41 -14.63 19.62 3.29
N ARG A 42 -15.39 19.95 4.35
CA ARG A 42 -15.13 19.43 5.70
C ARG A 42 -15.84 18.10 5.96
N MET A 43 -15.04 17.05 6.08
CA MET A 43 -15.47 15.71 6.46
C MET A 43 -14.97 15.35 7.86
N GLU A 44 -15.77 14.57 8.57
CA GLU A 44 -15.36 13.83 9.76
C GLU A 44 -15.21 12.37 9.35
N GLU A 45 -14.01 11.83 9.50
CA GLU A 45 -13.69 10.45 9.14
C GLU A 45 -13.66 9.56 10.38
N GLN A 46 -14.28 8.39 10.26
CA GLN A 46 -14.23 7.34 11.24
C GLN A 46 -13.63 6.10 10.57
N THR A 47 -12.34 5.92 10.76
CA THR A 47 -11.60 4.82 10.15
C THR A 47 -11.44 3.63 11.10
N TRP A 48 -11.34 2.44 10.53
CA TRP A 48 -11.11 1.21 11.28
C TRP A 48 -9.82 0.49 10.85
N LEU A 49 -9.20 -0.19 11.80
CA LEU A 49 -8.03 -1.05 11.53
C LEU A 49 -8.53 -2.44 11.16
N CYS A 50 -8.15 -2.95 9.99
CA CYS A 50 -8.44 -4.32 9.61
C CYS A 50 -7.19 -5.02 9.07
N GLU A 51 -7.18 -6.35 9.20
CA GLU A 51 -6.06 -7.20 8.76
C GLU A 51 -5.77 -7.04 7.28
N ARG A 52 -6.80 -6.83 6.45
CA ARG A 52 -6.64 -6.64 5.00
C ARG A 52 -5.86 -5.36 4.68
N CYS A 53 -6.17 -4.25 5.35
CA CYS A 53 -5.44 -2.99 5.20
C CYS A 53 -3.98 -3.14 5.66
N LEU A 54 -3.76 -3.79 6.80
CA LEU A 54 -2.41 -4.02 7.33
C LEU A 54 -1.56 -4.92 6.42
N ARG A 55 -2.17 -5.96 5.84
CA ARG A 55 -1.52 -6.81 4.86
C ARG A 55 -1.14 -6.05 3.60
N GLN A 56 -2.02 -5.19 3.09
CA GLN A 56 -1.67 -4.35 1.94
C GLN A 56 -0.56 -3.35 2.26
N ALA A 57 -0.58 -2.71 3.43
CA ALA A 57 0.53 -1.85 3.86
C ALA A 57 1.85 -2.63 3.96
N LYS A 58 1.80 -3.91 4.39
CA LYS A 58 2.96 -4.80 4.41
C LYS A 58 3.46 -5.11 2.99
N GLU A 59 2.58 -5.45 2.06
CA GLU A 59 2.91 -5.68 0.65
C GLU A 59 3.58 -4.46 0.01
N GLU A 60 3.04 -3.26 0.23
CA GLU A 60 3.63 -2.01 -0.25
C GLU A 60 4.99 -1.71 0.40
N THR A 61 5.15 -2.05 1.68
CA THR A 61 6.43 -1.97 2.39
C THR A 61 7.46 -2.91 1.76
N THR A 62 7.08 -4.14 1.44
CA THR A 62 7.97 -5.11 0.77
C THR A 62 8.43 -4.59 -0.59
N LYS A 63 7.53 -4.02 -1.41
CA LYS A 63 7.90 -3.38 -2.69
C LYS A 63 8.90 -2.23 -2.49
N LEU A 64 8.68 -1.40 -1.46
CA LEU A 64 9.60 -0.31 -1.13
C LEU A 64 10.98 -0.85 -0.77
N LEU A 65 11.04 -1.85 0.11
CA LEU A 65 12.30 -2.46 0.53
C LEU A 65 13.05 -3.06 -0.67
N GLU A 66 12.36 -3.77 -1.56
CA GLU A 66 12.96 -4.26 -2.81
C GLU A 66 13.62 -3.14 -3.61
N ILE A 67 12.91 -2.04 -3.87
CA ILE A 67 13.44 -0.90 -4.65
C ILE A 67 14.66 -0.29 -3.96
N LEU A 68 14.60 -0.07 -2.64
CA LEU A 68 15.72 0.50 -1.88
C LEU A 68 16.97 -0.39 -1.98
N TYR A 69 16.81 -1.71 -1.95
CA TYR A 69 17.93 -2.66 -2.01
C TYR A 69 18.46 -2.87 -3.43
N SER A 70 17.59 -3.20 -4.39
CA SER A 70 18.03 -3.62 -5.73
C SER A 70 18.39 -2.44 -6.62
N ASP A 71 17.74 -1.29 -6.45
CA ASP A 71 17.83 -0.18 -7.40
C ASP A 71 18.68 0.96 -6.82
N LEU A 72 18.50 1.28 -5.53
CA LEU A 72 19.22 2.37 -4.86
C LEU A 72 20.45 1.88 -4.07
N GLY A 73 20.68 0.58 -4.00
CA GLY A 73 21.86 0.00 -3.36
C GLY A 73 21.96 0.29 -1.86
N VAL A 74 20.84 0.52 -1.18
CA VAL A 74 20.82 0.74 0.27
C VAL A 74 21.27 -0.54 0.98
N GLU A 75 22.26 -0.46 1.86
CA GLU A 75 22.64 -1.63 2.65
C GLU A 75 21.57 -1.96 3.72
N PRO A 76 21.27 -3.25 3.97
CA PRO A 76 20.31 -3.64 5.01
C PRO A 76 20.66 -3.11 6.41
N SER A 77 21.95 -2.95 6.72
CA SER A 77 22.47 -2.38 7.96
C SER A 77 22.06 -0.92 8.19
N ASN A 78 21.89 -0.17 7.09
CA ASN A 78 21.51 1.24 7.10
C ASN A 78 19.99 1.44 7.04
N LEU A 79 19.19 0.38 7.06
CA LEU A 79 17.74 0.46 6.98
C LEU A 79 17.10 0.01 8.30
N ARG A 80 16.12 0.78 8.77
CA ARG A 80 15.26 0.35 9.89
C ARG A 80 13.80 0.47 9.51
N LEU A 81 13.04 -0.56 9.82
CA LEU A 81 11.61 -0.66 9.60
C LEU A 81 10.87 -0.52 10.93
N PHE A 82 9.79 0.25 10.94
CA PHE A 82 8.96 0.49 12.11
C PHE A 82 7.49 0.34 11.76
N PHE A 83 6.73 -0.32 12.63
CA PHE A 83 5.28 -0.22 12.62
C PHE A 83 4.86 1.11 13.25
N SER A 84 3.98 1.87 12.61
CA SER A 84 3.60 3.24 13.02
C SER A 84 2.71 3.30 14.27
N GLY A 85 2.32 2.14 14.81
CA GLY A 85 1.28 2.03 15.83
C GLY A 85 -0.13 2.27 15.28
N HIS A 86 -0.29 2.49 13.96
CA HIS A 86 -1.60 2.69 13.34
C HIS A 86 -1.84 1.68 12.22
N ARG A 87 -1.75 2.10 10.97
CA ARG A 87 -2.13 1.29 9.80
C ARG A 87 -1.04 1.24 8.74
N GLY A 88 0.20 1.40 9.18
CA GLY A 88 1.29 1.67 8.27
C GLY A 88 2.65 1.34 8.82
N TYR A 89 3.64 1.53 7.97
CA TYR A 89 5.04 1.28 8.27
C TYR A 89 5.89 2.46 7.87
N HIS A 90 6.89 2.76 8.69
CA HIS A 90 7.92 3.73 8.38
C HIS A 90 9.23 3.01 8.06
N VAL A 91 9.84 3.36 6.94
CA VAL A 91 11.17 2.90 6.55
C VAL A 91 12.12 4.07 6.66
N HIS A 92 13.14 3.95 7.50
CA HIS A 92 14.18 4.95 7.68
C HIS A 92 15.50 4.45 7.09
N VAL A 93 16.15 5.29 6.29
CA VAL A 93 17.45 5.01 5.70
C VAL A 93 18.50 5.91 6.37
N TYR A 94 19.43 5.30 7.08
CA TYR A 94 20.53 5.92 7.81
C TYR A 94 21.83 5.83 6.98
N SER A 95 21.85 6.47 5.82
CA SER A 95 23.04 6.58 4.97
C SER A 95 23.58 8.00 5.01
N THR A 96 24.86 8.18 5.32
CA THR A 96 25.52 9.50 5.33
C THR A 96 25.48 10.18 3.96
N GLN A 97 25.53 9.40 2.87
CA GLN A 97 25.40 9.90 1.50
C GLN A 97 23.99 10.40 1.19
N LEU A 98 22.95 9.71 1.69
CA LEU A 98 21.56 10.09 1.47
C LEU A 98 21.03 11.11 2.49
N GLN A 99 21.78 11.40 3.56
CA GLN A 99 21.38 12.39 4.54
C GLN A 99 21.49 13.82 4.01
N VAL A 100 22.43 14.09 3.10
CA VAL A 100 22.75 15.44 2.61
C VAL A 100 21.88 15.90 1.44
N ILE A 101 21.07 15.02 0.86
CA ILE A 101 20.24 15.36 -0.30
C ILE A 101 19.05 16.26 0.11
N GLY A 102 18.73 17.22 -0.75
CA GLY A 102 17.68 18.21 -0.55
C GLY A 102 16.29 17.69 -0.92
N GLU A 103 15.31 18.59 -0.87
CA GLU A 103 13.90 18.27 -1.16
C GLU A 103 13.70 17.81 -2.61
N GLU A 104 14.36 18.46 -3.58
CA GLU A 104 14.21 18.14 -5.00
C GLU A 104 14.76 16.75 -5.33
N GLU A 105 15.95 16.40 -4.81
CA GLU A 105 16.51 15.06 -5.00
C GLU A 105 15.65 13.97 -4.33
N ARG A 106 15.07 14.26 -3.16
CA ARG A 106 14.12 13.36 -2.48
C ARG A 106 12.83 13.20 -3.28
N ARG A 107 12.39 14.25 -3.97
CA ARG A 107 11.22 14.21 -4.86
C ARG A 107 11.48 13.30 -6.04
N GLU A 108 12.66 13.35 -6.65
CA GLU A 108 13.04 12.42 -7.73
C GLU A 108 13.10 10.97 -7.26
N ILE A 109 13.64 10.71 -6.06
CA ILE A 109 13.61 9.36 -5.45
C ILE A 109 12.16 8.90 -5.24
N ALA A 110 11.30 9.77 -4.71
CA ALA A 110 9.90 9.44 -4.49
C ALA A 110 9.17 9.14 -5.81
N SER A 111 9.42 9.93 -6.86
CA SER A 111 8.90 9.71 -8.22
C SER A 111 9.36 8.36 -8.78
N TYR A 112 10.64 8.01 -8.61
CA TYR A 112 11.19 6.71 -9.03
C TYR A 112 10.50 5.55 -8.31
N VAL A 113 10.36 5.63 -6.98
CA VAL A 113 9.71 4.60 -6.15
C VAL A 113 8.24 4.39 -6.55
N LEU A 114 7.55 5.48 -6.90
CA LEU A 114 6.16 5.44 -7.36
C LEU A 114 6.00 5.05 -8.83
N GLY A 115 7.11 4.91 -9.59
CA GLY A 115 7.06 4.65 -11.03
C GLY A 115 6.37 5.77 -11.81
N GLN A 116 6.38 7.00 -11.28
CA GLN A 116 5.75 8.16 -11.91
C GLN A 116 6.49 8.56 -13.17
N ALA A 117 5.73 9.00 -14.18
CA ALA A 117 6.24 9.45 -15.48
C ALA A 117 7.13 8.42 -16.21
N LEU A 118 7.04 7.14 -15.86
CA LEU A 118 7.77 6.09 -16.54
C LEU A 118 7.25 5.94 -17.98
N ASP A 119 8.14 6.17 -18.95
CA ASP A 119 7.88 5.92 -20.37
C ASP A 119 8.46 4.57 -20.80
N PRO A 120 7.62 3.57 -21.14
CA PRO A 120 8.10 2.27 -21.61
C PRO A 120 9.09 2.35 -22.78
N GLN A 121 9.02 3.38 -23.63
CA GLN A 121 9.96 3.55 -24.75
C GLN A 121 11.39 3.78 -24.27
N LEU A 122 11.58 4.57 -23.20
CA LEU A 122 12.89 4.79 -22.58
C LEU A 122 13.42 3.52 -21.89
N HIS A 123 12.54 2.54 -21.66
CA HIS A 123 12.85 1.22 -21.15
C HIS A 123 12.90 0.16 -22.27
N GLU A 124 13.25 0.57 -23.50
CA GLU A 124 13.48 -0.30 -24.67
C GLU A 124 12.22 -0.97 -25.24
N LEU A 125 11.01 -0.61 -24.79
CA LEU A 125 9.78 -1.06 -25.43
C LEU A 125 9.52 -0.25 -26.71
N VAL A 126 10.06 -0.74 -27.84
CA VAL A 126 10.06 -0.04 -29.13
C VAL A 126 9.67 -0.97 -30.27
N GLU A 127 9.16 -0.38 -31.37
CA GLU A 127 8.97 -1.07 -32.64
C GLU A 127 10.15 -0.75 -33.56
N VAL A 128 10.87 -1.79 -34.00
CA VAL A 128 12.03 -1.70 -34.88
C VAL A 128 11.74 -2.43 -36.20
N ASN A 129 12.47 -2.06 -37.26
CA ASN A 129 12.40 -2.74 -38.54
C ASN A 129 13.62 -3.65 -38.72
N VAL A 130 13.38 -4.96 -38.74
CA VAL A 130 14.42 -5.97 -38.94
C VAL A 130 14.10 -6.70 -40.24
N GLY A 131 14.92 -6.47 -41.28
CA GLY A 131 14.77 -7.15 -42.57
C GLY A 131 13.45 -6.86 -43.30
N GLY A 132 12.88 -5.66 -43.13
CA GLY A 132 11.59 -5.29 -43.71
C GLY A 132 10.37 -5.68 -42.88
N VAL A 133 10.58 -6.41 -41.77
CA VAL A 133 9.53 -6.84 -40.84
C VAL A 133 9.55 -5.95 -39.61
N ARG A 134 8.38 -5.48 -39.19
CA ARG A 134 8.23 -4.74 -37.93
C ARG A 134 8.22 -5.71 -36.75
N VAL A 135 9.12 -5.49 -35.81
CA VAL A 135 9.32 -6.31 -34.61
C VAL A 135 9.26 -5.40 -33.41
N ILE A 136 8.51 -5.82 -32.38
CA ILE A 136 8.50 -5.18 -31.07
C ILE A 136 9.60 -5.82 -30.23
N GLU A 137 10.50 -4.98 -29.74
CA GLU A 137 11.53 -5.30 -28.76
C GLU A 137 11.16 -4.67 -27.42
N GLY A 138 11.71 -5.22 -26.34
CA GLY A 138 11.39 -4.76 -24.98
C GLY A 138 12.21 -5.49 -23.92
N PRO A 139 12.09 -5.05 -22.66
CA PRO A 139 12.87 -5.57 -21.55
C PRO A 139 12.50 -7.03 -21.23
N GLN A 140 13.38 -7.71 -20.49
CA GLN A 140 13.17 -9.10 -20.06
C GLN A 140 13.03 -9.23 -18.54
N LEU A 141 12.46 -10.35 -18.12
CA LEU A 141 12.35 -10.69 -16.70
C LEU A 141 13.75 -10.82 -16.08
N GLY A 142 13.91 -10.32 -14.84
CA GLY A 142 15.19 -10.37 -14.13
C GLY A 142 16.18 -9.26 -14.48
N GLN A 143 15.87 -8.39 -15.45
CA GLN A 143 16.66 -7.17 -15.67
C GLN A 143 16.56 -6.22 -14.46
N PRO A 144 17.60 -5.41 -14.18
CA PRO A 144 17.59 -4.50 -13.04
C PRO A 144 16.57 -3.37 -13.17
N GLY A 145 16.16 -2.83 -12.01
CA GLY A 145 15.29 -1.66 -11.91
C GLY A 145 13.93 -1.84 -12.59
N TRP A 146 13.42 -0.73 -13.12
CA TRP A 146 12.09 -0.68 -13.72
C TRP A 146 11.89 -1.56 -14.96
N ARG A 147 12.97 -1.96 -15.66
CA ARG A 147 12.87 -2.86 -16.82
C ARG A 147 12.36 -4.23 -16.41
N GLY A 148 13.02 -4.91 -15.47
CA GLY A 148 12.57 -6.21 -14.99
C GLY A 148 11.31 -6.10 -14.15
N ARG A 149 11.17 -5.04 -13.33
CA ARG A 149 9.98 -4.81 -12.51
C ARG A 149 8.72 -4.61 -13.35
N MET A 150 8.82 -3.91 -14.49
CA MET A 150 7.73 -3.79 -15.47
C MET A 150 7.33 -5.15 -16.02
N VAL A 151 8.29 -5.98 -16.44
CA VAL A 151 7.99 -7.32 -16.98
C VAL A 151 7.35 -8.22 -15.92
N ALA A 152 7.85 -8.19 -14.68
CA ALA A 152 7.25 -8.90 -13.55
C ALA A 152 5.83 -8.38 -13.24
N GLY A 153 5.58 -7.08 -13.36
CA GLY A 153 4.24 -6.53 -13.22
C GLY A 153 3.31 -6.96 -14.35
N ILE A 154 3.81 -7.05 -15.61
CA ILE A 154 3.03 -7.58 -16.73
C ILE A 154 2.69 -9.04 -16.46
N TYR A 155 3.64 -9.83 -15.94
CA TYR A 155 3.36 -11.19 -15.49
C TYR A 155 2.16 -11.17 -14.54
N ASP A 156 2.20 -10.43 -13.43
CA ASP A 156 1.11 -10.41 -12.45
C ASP A 156 -0.23 -9.99 -13.04
N VAL A 157 -0.24 -8.89 -13.79
CA VAL A 157 -1.42 -8.29 -14.40
C VAL A 157 -2.09 -9.30 -15.33
N LEU A 158 -1.32 -10.03 -16.12
CA LEU A 158 -1.84 -11.08 -17.01
C LEU A 158 -2.34 -12.34 -16.26
N GLY A 159 -1.93 -12.53 -15.01
CA GLY A 159 -2.46 -13.59 -14.15
C GLY A 159 -3.86 -13.29 -13.60
N GLU A 160 -4.30 -12.04 -13.63
CA GLU A 160 -5.65 -11.63 -13.22
C GLU A 160 -6.67 -11.77 -14.37
N GLU A 161 -7.96 -11.64 -14.06
CA GLU A 161 -9.05 -11.73 -15.05
C GLU A 161 -8.89 -10.65 -16.13
N GLY A 162 -8.48 -11.07 -17.34
CA GLY A 162 -8.13 -10.19 -18.46
C GLY A 162 -9.20 -9.18 -18.92
N GLU A 163 -10.47 -9.36 -18.54
CA GLU A 163 -11.54 -8.38 -18.80
C GLU A 163 -11.33 -7.07 -18.05
N ARG A 164 -10.74 -7.12 -16.83
CA ARG A 164 -10.39 -5.93 -16.04
C ARG A 164 -9.20 -5.15 -16.65
N LEU A 165 -8.52 -5.76 -17.61
CA LEU A 165 -7.36 -5.17 -18.27
C LEU A 165 -7.72 -4.35 -19.51
N GLY A 166 -8.99 -4.33 -19.91
CA GLY A 166 -9.43 -3.67 -21.15
C GLY A 166 -8.90 -4.39 -22.42
N LEU A 167 -8.61 -5.68 -22.31
CA LEU A 167 -8.17 -6.52 -23.42
C LEU A 167 -9.37 -7.12 -24.15
N SER A 168 -9.24 -7.29 -25.46
CA SER A 168 -10.26 -7.98 -26.27
C SER A 168 -10.36 -9.47 -25.89
N PRO A 169 -11.51 -10.12 -26.11
CA PRO A 169 -11.68 -11.56 -25.83
C PRO A 169 -10.63 -12.45 -26.51
N ALA A 170 -10.18 -12.06 -27.72
CA ALA A 170 -9.13 -12.76 -28.44
C ALA A 170 -7.77 -12.66 -27.73
N GLN A 171 -7.41 -11.48 -27.23
CA GLN A 171 -6.18 -11.27 -26.45
C GLN A 171 -6.20 -12.04 -25.14
N VAL A 172 -7.33 -12.03 -24.42
CA VAL A 172 -7.51 -12.79 -23.17
C VAL A 172 -7.35 -14.29 -23.42
N LYS A 173 -7.91 -14.81 -24.52
CA LYS A 173 -7.73 -16.21 -24.91
C LYS A 173 -6.25 -16.55 -25.15
N THR A 174 -5.52 -15.70 -25.88
CA THR A 174 -4.08 -15.90 -26.15
C THR A 174 -3.28 -16.00 -24.86
N ILE A 175 -3.53 -15.12 -23.87
CA ILE A 175 -2.84 -15.14 -22.57
C ILE A 175 -3.10 -16.44 -21.82
N LYS A 176 -4.37 -16.87 -21.75
CA LYS A 176 -4.77 -18.08 -21.00
C LYS A 176 -4.19 -19.38 -21.55
N THR A 177 -3.84 -19.40 -22.83
CA THR A 177 -3.32 -20.61 -23.50
C THR A 177 -1.81 -20.80 -23.39
N GLN A 178 -1.07 -19.82 -22.88
CA GLN A 178 0.39 -19.90 -22.80
C GLN A 178 0.86 -20.32 -21.41
N ASP A 179 1.90 -21.16 -21.37
CA ASP A 179 2.68 -21.35 -20.15
C ASP A 179 3.41 -20.05 -19.83
N ARG A 180 3.01 -19.40 -18.74
CA ARG A 180 3.52 -18.07 -18.37
C ARG A 180 5.00 -18.15 -17.97
N ASP A 181 5.43 -19.20 -17.28
CA ASP A 181 6.79 -19.28 -16.76
C ASP A 181 7.79 -19.54 -17.88
N GLU A 182 7.41 -20.29 -18.92
CA GLU A 182 8.22 -20.44 -20.13
C GLU A 182 8.16 -19.21 -21.04
N PHE A 183 7.00 -18.56 -21.11
CA PHE A 183 6.77 -17.41 -21.99
C PHE A 183 7.68 -16.22 -21.68
N PHE A 184 7.85 -15.87 -20.40
CA PHE A 184 8.68 -14.72 -19.99
C PHE A 184 10.20 -15.00 -19.97
N LYS A 185 10.63 -16.25 -20.21
CA LYS A 185 12.06 -16.62 -20.31
C LYS A 185 12.69 -16.30 -21.66
N ARG A 186 11.89 -15.94 -22.66
CA ARG A 186 12.35 -15.63 -24.03
C ARG A 186 11.85 -14.26 -24.49
N PRO A 187 12.45 -13.65 -25.52
CA PRO A 187 11.87 -12.45 -26.15
C PRO A 187 10.43 -12.73 -26.59
N PHE A 188 9.47 -12.01 -26.01
CA PHE A 188 8.05 -12.34 -26.14
C PHE A 188 7.19 -11.23 -26.75
N TRP A 189 7.71 -10.01 -26.77
CA TRP A 189 6.98 -8.80 -27.18
C TRP A 189 6.37 -8.89 -28.58
N SER A 190 7.05 -9.56 -29.51
CA SER A 190 6.57 -9.82 -30.87
C SER A 190 5.82 -11.13 -31.05
N SER A 191 5.87 -12.03 -30.07
CA SER A 191 5.38 -13.41 -30.20
C SER A 191 3.92 -13.57 -29.84
N VAL A 192 3.28 -12.56 -29.24
CA VAL A 192 1.88 -12.63 -28.81
C VAL A 192 0.96 -12.07 -29.89
N LYS A 193 0.23 -12.97 -30.55
CA LYS A 193 -0.75 -12.59 -31.56
C LYS A 193 -1.83 -11.67 -30.95
N GLY A 194 -2.02 -10.52 -31.58
CA GLY A 194 -3.01 -9.51 -31.17
C GLY A 194 -2.50 -8.46 -30.18
N PHE A 195 -1.21 -8.46 -29.82
CA PHE A 195 -0.60 -7.46 -28.94
C PHE A 195 0.34 -6.60 -29.76
N GLY A 196 -0.09 -5.36 -30.04
CA GLY A 196 0.75 -4.34 -30.67
C GLY A 196 1.49 -3.51 -29.63
N LEU A 197 2.35 -2.59 -30.10
CA LEU A 197 3.12 -1.70 -29.24
C LEU A 197 2.23 -0.90 -28.28
N SER A 198 1.06 -0.42 -28.76
CA SER A 198 0.10 0.32 -27.93
C SER A 198 -0.49 -0.54 -26.80
N THR A 199 -0.81 -1.81 -27.07
CA THR A 199 -1.28 -2.76 -26.04
C THR A 199 -0.20 -2.98 -25.00
N TRP A 200 1.05 -3.20 -25.42
CA TRP A 200 2.16 -3.39 -24.50
C TRP A 200 2.45 -2.15 -23.66
N LYS A 201 2.37 -0.94 -24.23
CA LYS A 201 2.49 0.30 -23.46
C LYS A 201 1.41 0.40 -22.39
N THR A 202 0.14 0.14 -22.73
CA THR A 202 -0.97 0.15 -21.77
C THR A 202 -0.77 -0.87 -20.64
N LEU A 203 -0.32 -2.09 -20.98
CA LEU A 203 -0.01 -3.11 -19.98
C LEU A 203 1.18 -2.73 -19.11
N SER A 204 2.20 -2.11 -19.69
CA SER A 204 3.38 -1.63 -18.97
C SER A 204 3.01 -0.57 -17.94
N VAL A 205 2.14 0.39 -18.28
CA VAL A 205 1.66 1.40 -17.33
C VAL A 205 0.92 0.75 -16.16
N LYS A 206 0.03 -0.22 -16.43
CA LYS A 206 -0.68 -0.96 -15.37
C LYS A 206 0.28 -1.80 -14.51
N ALA A 207 1.27 -2.41 -15.14
CA ALA A 207 2.29 -3.22 -14.48
C ALA A 207 3.17 -2.37 -13.55
N VAL A 208 3.58 -1.18 -14.00
CA VAL A 208 4.34 -0.22 -13.21
C VAL A 208 3.53 0.25 -12.02
N ASP A 209 2.26 0.64 -12.23
CA ASP A 209 1.37 1.04 -11.14
C ASP A 209 1.22 -0.07 -10.08
N ARG A 210 1.06 -1.32 -10.53
CA ARG A 210 0.93 -2.49 -9.65
C ARG A 210 2.18 -2.78 -8.83
N ARG A 211 3.37 -2.62 -9.42
CA ARG A 211 4.67 -2.95 -8.79
C ARG A 211 5.36 -1.76 -8.14
N SER A 212 4.86 -0.54 -8.32
CA SER A 212 5.30 0.64 -7.56
C SER A 212 5.00 0.49 -6.08
N ALA A 213 5.78 1.17 -5.23
CA ALA A 213 5.51 1.22 -3.81
C ALA A 213 4.75 2.50 -3.46
N LYS A 214 3.52 2.36 -2.95
CA LYS A 214 2.61 3.47 -2.67
C LYS A 214 2.98 4.21 -1.38
N ILE A 215 4.06 4.99 -1.46
CA ILE A 215 4.55 5.86 -0.37
C ILE A 215 3.78 7.19 -0.31
N ASP A 216 3.74 7.78 0.89
CA ASP A 216 3.47 9.20 1.06
C ASP A 216 4.70 10.01 0.65
N THR A 217 4.56 10.76 -0.45
CA THR A 217 5.63 11.59 -1.01
C THR A 217 5.97 12.76 -0.11
N VAL A 218 4.98 13.36 0.57
CA VAL A 218 5.17 14.54 1.43
C VAL A 218 6.07 14.19 2.61
N VAL A 219 5.98 12.96 3.12
CA VAL A 219 6.88 12.47 4.17
C VAL A 219 8.31 12.34 3.67
N THR A 220 8.49 11.91 2.42
CA THR A 220 9.80 11.59 1.86
C THR A 220 10.54 12.86 1.41
N THR A 221 9.82 13.84 0.87
CA THR A 221 10.39 15.11 0.38
C THR A 221 10.78 16.05 1.52
N ASP A 222 10.02 16.05 2.61
CA ASP A 222 10.24 16.96 3.75
C ASP A 222 11.55 16.64 4.51
N VAL A 223 12.52 17.55 4.44
CA VAL A 223 13.82 17.43 5.14
C VAL A 223 13.76 17.80 6.62
N HIS A 224 12.64 18.34 7.11
CA HIS A 224 12.43 18.74 8.51
C HIS A 224 11.38 17.86 9.22
N ARG A 225 11.13 16.66 8.69
CA ARG A 225 10.07 15.78 9.17
C ARG A 225 10.28 15.31 10.61
N LEU A 226 9.24 15.45 11.44
CA LEU A 226 9.19 14.81 12.74
C LEU A 226 8.88 13.31 12.59
N ILE A 227 9.69 12.49 13.24
CA ILE A 227 9.56 11.04 13.23
C ILE A 227 9.01 10.58 14.59
N ARG A 228 8.00 9.69 14.57
CA ARG A 228 7.47 9.09 15.78
C ARG A 228 8.54 8.24 16.47
N LEU A 229 8.76 8.49 17.76
CA LEU A 229 9.75 7.76 18.54
C LEU A 229 9.29 6.29 18.74
N PRO A 230 10.13 5.29 18.40
CA PRO A 230 9.84 3.90 18.70
C PRO A 230 9.68 3.66 20.21
N GLY A 231 8.78 2.75 20.58
CA GLY A 231 8.37 2.48 21.95
C GLY A 231 7.24 3.38 22.47
N THR A 232 6.81 4.39 21.71
CA THR A 232 5.68 5.26 22.10
C THR A 232 4.33 4.69 21.67
N LEU A 233 3.26 5.15 22.33
CA LEU A 233 1.89 4.80 21.97
C LEU A 233 1.36 5.69 20.85
N ASN A 234 0.61 5.10 19.94
CA ASN A 234 -0.16 5.84 18.96
C ASN A 234 -1.50 6.29 19.54
N GLY A 235 -1.76 7.59 19.56
CA GLY A 235 -2.96 8.17 20.19
C GLY A 235 -4.29 7.77 19.53
N HIS A 236 -4.28 7.25 18.30
CA HIS A 236 -5.50 6.82 17.60
C HIS A 236 -5.86 5.35 17.80
N THR A 237 -4.99 4.56 18.44
CA THR A 237 -5.17 3.10 18.57
C THR A 237 -4.77 2.54 19.93
N GLY A 238 -3.92 3.24 20.68
CA GLY A 238 -3.29 2.69 21.88
C GLY A 238 -2.25 1.60 21.59
N LEU A 239 -1.89 1.36 20.32
CA LEU A 239 -0.86 0.39 19.94
C LEU A 239 0.54 1.00 20.03
N LEU A 240 1.53 0.14 20.28
CA LEU A 240 2.94 0.52 20.29
C LEU A 240 3.45 0.80 18.88
N THR A 241 4.19 1.89 18.76
CA THR A 241 5.10 2.11 17.65
C THR A 241 6.35 1.29 17.94
N MET A 242 6.73 0.36 17.06
CA MET A 242 7.84 -0.55 17.36
C MET A 242 8.70 -0.83 16.14
N GLN A 243 9.99 -1.07 16.39
CA GLN A 243 10.90 -1.52 15.35
C GLN A 243 10.54 -2.96 14.97
N VAL A 244 10.38 -3.21 13.68
CA VAL A 244 10.11 -4.54 13.12
C VAL A 244 11.38 -4.98 12.39
N PRO A 245 12.07 -6.04 12.85
CA PRO A 245 13.18 -6.62 12.10
C PRO A 245 12.71 -6.99 10.70
N ARG A 246 13.47 -6.64 9.65
CA ARG A 246 13.03 -6.84 8.26
C ARG A 246 12.73 -8.31 7.97
N GLU A 247 13.50 -9.22 8.56
CA GLU A 247 13.37 -10.67 8.38
C GLU A 247 12.07 -11.21 8.97
N ARG A 248 11.46 -10.46 9.89
CA ARG A 248 10.21 -10.81 10.56
C ARG A 248 9.02 -10.02 10.02
N LEU A 249 9.19 -9.23 8.97
CA LEU A 249 8.09 -8.42 8.43
C LEU A 249 6.88 -9.30 8.08
N ASP A 250 7.10 -10.44 7.42
CA ASP A 250 6.02 -11.35 7.01
C ASP A 250 5.27 -11.94 8.21
N GLU A 251 5.99 -12.29 9.28
CA GLU A 251 5.45 -12.89 10.51
C GLU A 251 4.82 -11.87 11.47
N PHE A 252 5.20 -10.60 11.37
CA PHE A 252 4.76 -9.55 12.28
C PHE A 252 3.24 -9.33 12.19
N ASP A 253 2.55 -9.44 13.32
CA ASP A 253 1.13 -9.16 13.44
C ASP A 253 0.91 -7.96 14.37
N PRO A 254 0.54 -6.79 13.84
CA PRO A 254 0.22 -5.62 14.65
C PRO A 254 -0.84 -5.88 15.73
N PHE A 255 -1.82 -6.74 15.48
CA PHE A 255 -2.91 -7.00 16.44
C PHE A 255 -2.53 -7.96 17.57
N ARG A 256 -1.32 -8.51 17.54
CA ARG A 256 -0.75 -9.33 18.60
C ARG A 256 0.50 -8.71 19.20
N ASP A 257 1.43 -8.30 18.34
CA ASP A 257 2.79 -7.96 18.72
C ASP A 257 2.91 -6.50 19.22
N SER A 258 1.94 -5.63 18.91
CA SER A 258 1.98 -4.19 19.27
C SER A 258 1.05 -3.78 20.42
N LEU A 259 0.50 -4.75 21.15
CA LEU A 259 -0.40 -4.51 22.28
C LEU A 259 0.37 -4.01 23.50
N ALA A 260 0.00 -2.84 24.03
CA ALA A 260 0.71 -2.22 25.15
C ALA A 260 0.07 -2.48 26.52
N PHE A 261 -1.23 -2.79 26.54
CA PHE A 261 -2.04 -2.78 27.76
C PHE A 261 -2.49 -4.20 28.11
N HIS A 262 -2.45 -4.51 29.41
CA HIS A 262 -2.87 -5.79 29.98
C HIS A 262 -3.81 -5.56 31.16
N GLY A 263 -4.63 -6.57 31.47
CA GLY A 263 -5.70 -6.47 32.47
C GLY A 263 -7.07 -6.31 31.81
N GLU A 264 -8.06 -5.94 32.62
CA GLU A 264 -9.44 -5.72 32.20
C GLU A 264 -9.84 -4.27 32.50
N MET A 265 -10.72 -3.70 31.69
CA MET A 265 -11.22 -2.33 31.82
C MET A 265 -12.70 -2.29 31.45
N ARG A 266 -13.51 -1.68 32.31
CA ARG A 266 -14.91 -1.37 32.01
C ARG A 266 -15.02 -0.07 31.23
N VAL A 267 -15.72 -0.13 30.11
CA VAL A 267 -15.98 1.01 29.23
C VAL A 267 -17.44 1.04 28.80
N ARG A 268 -17.99 2.24 28.62
CA ARG A 268 -19.29 2.45 27.97
C ARG A 268 -19.05 2.67 26.48
N VAL A 269 -19.43 1.69 25.66
CA VAL A 269 -19.24 1.73 24.21
C VAL A 269 -20.45 2.40 23.56
N LYS A 270 -20.20 3.46 22.78
CA LYS A 270 -21.22 4.15 21.97
C LYS A 270 -21.59 3.28 20.78
N ASP A 271 -20.60 2.96 19.95
CA ASP A 271 -20.72 2.05 18.82
C ASP A 271 -19.36 1.44 18.43
N ALA A 272 -19.31 0.14 18.19
CA ALA A 272 -18.14 -0.53 17.63
C ALA A 272 -18.55 -1.65 16.67
N PRO A 273 -17.93 -1.76 15.48
CA PRO A 273 -18.12 -2.92 14.61
C PRO A 273 -17.58 -4.18 15.32
N GLN A 274 -17.78 -5.36 14.71
CA GLN A 274 -17.04 -6.54 15.14
C GLN A 274 -15.55 -6.36 14.78
N PHE A 275 -14.65 -6.72 15.69
CA PHE A 275 -13.21 -6.61 15.47
C PHE A 275 -12.42 -7.71 16.17
N GLN A 276 -11.16 -7.88 15.77
CA GLN A 276 -10.28 -8.90 16.29
C GLN A 276 -8.97 -8.27 16.79
N LEU A 277 -8.55 -8.68 17.99
CA LEU A 277 -7.30 -8.28 18.65
C LEU A 277 -6.83 -9.43 19.53
N ALA A 278 -5.52 -9.72 19.55
CA ALA A 278 -4.95 -10.85 20.29
C ALA A 278 -5.67 -12.18 20.01
N GLU A 279 -6.00 -12.45 18.74
CA GLU A 279 -6.72 -13.67 18.31
C GLU A 279 -8.12 -13.86 18.94
N ARG A 280 -8.66 -12.82 19.59
CA ARG A 280 -10.00 -12.80 20.18
C ARG A 280 -10.90 -11.88 19.39
N GLN A 281 -12.14 -12.30 19.21
CA GLN A 281 -13.19 -11.51 18.55
C GLN A 281 -14.00 -10.73 19.59
N PHE A 282 -14.27 -9.46 19.28
CA PHE A 282 -15.02 -8.55 20.12
C PHE A 282 -16.16 -7.91 19.33
N GLY A 283 -17.21 -7.49 20.06
CA GLY A 283 -18.36 -6.83 19.48
C GLY A 283 -19.17 -7.71 18.51
N PRO A 284 -20.05 -7.11 17.69
CA PRO A 284 -20.33 -5.66 17.66
C PRO A 284 -20.93 -5.17 18.98
N TYR A 285 -20.70 -3.91 19.31
CA TYR A 285 -21.25 -3.27 20.51
C TYR A 285 -22.08 -2.05 20.15
N LEU A 286 -23.17 -1.81 20.88
CA LEU A 286 -24.02 -0.63 20.68
C LEU A 286 -24.63 -0.16 21.99
N ASN A 287 -24.26 1.05 22.43
CA ASN A 287 -24.79 1.72 23.63
C ASN A 287 -24.84 0.82 24.89
N GLU A 288 -23.74 0.14 25.20
CA GLU A 288 -23.65 -0.80 26.31
C GLU A 288 -22.38 -0.58 27.15
N GLU A 289 -22.42 -0.98 28.42
CA GLU A 289 -21.22 -1.11 29.25
C GLU A 289 -20.69 -2.53 29.16
N VAL A 290 -19.40 -2.66 28.85
CA VAL A 290 -18.72 -3.94 28.72
C VAL A 290 -17.39 -3.91 29.44
N GLU A 291 -17.04 -5.04 30.06
CA GLU A 291 -15.69 -5.29 30.57
C GLU A 291 -14.88 -5.96 29.46
N LEU A 292 -13.78 -5.31 29.07
CA LEU A 292 -12.93 -5.75 27.97
C LEU A 292 -11.48 -5.81 28.44
N PRO A 293 -10.65 -6.67 27.81
CA PRO A 293 -9.21 -6.60 28.00
C PRO A 293 -8.72 -5.18 27.70
N SER A 294 -7.80 -4.66 28.51
CA SER A 294 -7.41 -3.24 28.46
C SER A 294 -6.89 -2.81 27.09
N TYR A 295 -6.26 -3.69 26.31
CA TYR A 295 -5.85 -3.39 24.93
C TYR A 295 -7.03 -3.13 23.98
N ALA A 296 -8.14 -3.87 24.13
CA ALA A 296 -9.35 -3.70 23.32
C ALA A 296 -10.13 -2.47 23.78
N ALA A 297 -10.23 -2.25 25.09
CA ALA A 297 -10.82 -1.03 25.65
C ALA A 297 -10.07 0.22 25.18
N MET A 298 -8.74 0.23 25.26
CA MET A 298 -7.90 1.35 24.83
C MET A 298 -8.04 1.65 23.33
N LEU A 299 -8.16 0.62 22.47
CA LEU A 299 -8.46 0.85 21.06
C LEU A 299 -9.77 1.62 20.88
N LEU A 300 -10.84 1.23 21.59
CA LEU A 300 -12.14 1.90 21.49
C LEU A 300 -12.12 3.33 22.05
N LEU A 301 -11.40 3.56 23.15
CA LEU A 301 -11.20 4.87 23.75
C LEU A 301 -10.44 5.80 22.80
N CYS A 302 -9.31 5.35 22.25
CA CYS A 302 -8.49 6.09 21.29
C CYS A 302 -9.21 6.35 19.95
N LYS A 303 -10.18 5.50 19.59
CA LYS A 303 -11.07 5.69 18.43
C LYS A 303 -12.30 6.55 18.74
N HIS A 304 -12.41 7.10 19.96
CA HIS A 304 -13.55 7.90 20.42
C HIS A 304 -14.90 7.17 20.33
N ARG A 305 -14.88 5.84 20.41
CA ARG A 305 -16.06 4.96 20.34
C ARG A 305 -16.54 4.46 21.69
N ALA A 306 -15.75 4.70 22.74
CA ALA A 306 -16.12 4.39 24.10
C ALA A 306 -15.69 5.50 25.05
N GLU A 307 -16.22 5.46 26.27
CA GLU A 307 -15.84 6.31 27.39
C GLU A 307 -15.51 5.44 28.60
N PRO A 308 -14.55 5.83 29.46
CA PRO A 308 -14.25 5.09 30.67
C PRO A 308 -15.44 5.13 31.62
N VAL A 309 -15.76 4.00 32.25
CA VAL A 309 -16.72 3.95 33.36
C VAL A 309 -15.94 4.17 34.64
N MET A 310 -16.30 5.21 35.40
CA MET A 310 -15.73 5.48 36.73
C MET A 310 -16.27 4.51 37.78
#